data_AF-A0A2D5ZYL7-F1
#
_entry.id   AF-A0A2D5ZYL7-F1
#
_cell.length_a   1.000
_cell.length_b   1.000
_cell.length_c   1.000
_cell.angle_alpha   90.00
_cell.angle_beta   90.00
_cell.angle_gamma   90.00
#
_symmetry.space_group_name_H-M   'P 1'
#
loop_
_entity.id
_entity.type
_entity.pdbx_description
1 polymer ?
#
loop_
_entity_poly.entity_id
_entity_poly.type
_entity_poly.pdbx_seq_one_letter_code
_entity_poly.pdbx_strand_id
1 'polypeptide(L)'
;MSKKYDKVPELSLRQYTDGAEADRTEFCQALYDGFKHFGFIILKDHPVSTELLDKAYDRSQAFFELNEPTKKSYVQNNGHQRGY
;
A
#
# COMPACT_ATOMS: atom_id res chain seq x y z
N MET A 1 -26.95 1.40 -15.65
CA MET A 1 -26.60 2.68 -14.98
C MET A 1 -25.12 2.63 -14.66
N SER A 2 -24.28 3.52 -15.20
CA SER A 2 -22.86 3.56 -14.84
C SER A 2 -22.73 4.05 -13.39
N LYS A 3 -22.04 3.30 -12.52
CA LYS A 3 -21.58 3.84 -11.23
C LYS A 3 -20.79 5.12 -11.50
N LYS A 4 -21.09 6.18 -10.76
CA LYS A 4 -20.36 7.46 -10.83
C LYS A 4 -19.24 7.40 -9.80
N TYR A 5 -18.01 7.46 -10.27
CA TYR A 5 -16.81 7.29 -9.44
C TYR A 5 -16.21 8.66 -9.12
N ASP A 6 -16.77 9.33 -8.12
CA ASP A 6 -16.33 10.69 -7.74
C ASP A 6 -15.15 10.66 -6.75
N LYS A 7 -14.76 9.49 -6.24
CA LYS A 7 -13.61 9.28 -5.33
C LYS A 7 -13.01 7.88 -5.49
N VAL A 8 -11.72 7.75 -5.15
CA VAL A 8 -11.02 6.47 -5.09
C VAL A 8 -11.72 5.56 -4.07
N PRO A 9 -12.01 4.29 -4.41
CA PRO A 9 -12.71 3.40 -3.50
C PRO A 9 -11.80 2.95 -2.36
N GLU A 10 -12.36 2.92 -1.16
CA GLU A 10 -11.73 2.38 0.04
C GLU A 10 -12.36 1.01 0.36
N LEU A 11 -11.54 -0.04 0.36
CA LEU A 11 -11.97 -1.41 0.56
C LEU A 11 -11.41 -1.95 1.88
N SER A 12 -12.19 -2.77 2.59
CA SER A 12 -11.73 -3.49 3.77
C SER A 12 -11.29 -4.89 3.38
N LEU A 13 -10.02 -5.25 3.66
CA LEU A 13 -9.54 -6.60 3.39
C LEU A 13 -10.30 -7.67 4.19
N ARG A 14 -10.85 -7.32 5.36
CA ARG A 14 -11.65 -8.23 6.20
C ARG A 14 -12.92 -8.72 5.50
N GLN A 15 -13.53 -7.91 4.63
CA GLN A 15 -14.67 -8.36 3.82
C GLN A 15 -14.30 -9.57 2.94
N TYR A 16 -13.05 -9.60 2.47
CA TYR A 16 -12.55 -10.71 1.67
C TYR A 16 -12.11 -11.91 2.52
N THR A 17 -11.38 -11.67 3.62
CA THR A 17 -10.80 -12.77 4.42
C THR A 17 -11.84 -13.42 5.34
N ASP A 18 -12.65 -12.60 6.02
CA ASP A 18 -13.47 -13.00 7.17
C ASP A 18 -14.97 -12.90 6.85
N GLY A 19 -15.34 -12.18 5.79
CA GLY A 19 -16.71 -11.97 5.35
C GLY A 19 -17.37 -13.20 4.73
N ALA A 20 -18.69 -13.13 4.59
CA ALA A 20 -19.49 -14.13 3.88
C ALA A 20 -19.22 -14.09 2.38
N GLU A 21 -19.73 -15.07 1.63
CA GLU A 21 -19.55 -15.15 0.17
C GLU A 21 -19.97 -13.85 -0.54
N ALA A 22 -21.09 -13.25 -0.13
CA ALA A 22 -21.55 -11.98 -0.68
C ALA A 22 -20.57 -10.82 -0.44
N ASP A 23 -19.97 -10.72 0.75
CA ASP A 23 -18.97 -9.70 1.09
C ASP A 23 -17.71 -9.86 0.23
N ARG A 24 -17.30 -11.12 -0.01
CA ARG A 24 -16.17 -11.44 -0.88
C ARG A 24 -16.45 -11.04 -2.34
N THR A 25 -17.65 -11.34 -2.84
CA THR A 25 -18.07 -10.93 -4.18
C THR A 25 -18.08 -9.41 -4.31
N GLU A 26 -18.62 -8.70 -3.32
CA GLU A 26 -18.64 -7.24 -3.31
C GLU A 26 -17.23 -6.64 -3.31
N PHE A 27 -16.34 -7.17 -2.46
CA PHE A 27 -14.92 -6.76 -2.42
C PHE A 27 -14.25 -6.95 -3.79
N CYS A 28 -14.39 -8.13 -4.41
CA CYS A 28 -13.80 -8.44 -5.71
C CYS A 28 -14.32 -7.51 -6.81
N GLN A 29 -15.62 -7.22 -6.83
CA GLN A 29 -16.21 -6.30 -7.78
C GLN A 29 -15.68 -4.87 -7.59
N ALA A 30 -15.63 -4.39 -6.34
CA ALA A 30 -15.10 -3.07 -6.02
C ALA A 30 -13.61 -2.95 -6.36
N LEU A 31 -12.83 -4.03 -6.18
CA LEU A 31 -11.40 -4.08 -6.51
C LEU A 31 -11.19 -3.97 -8.03
N TYR A 32 -11.95 -4.75 -8.79
CA TYR A 32 -11.93 -4.70 -10.26
C TYR A 32 -12.31 -3.31 -10.78
N ASP A 33 -13.40 -2.74 -10.26
CA ASP A 33 -13.88 -1.43 -10.65
C ASP A 33 -12.86 -0.32 -10.30
N GLY A 34 -12.23 -0.41 -9.13
CA GLY A 34 -11.18 0.50 -8.68
C GLY A 34 -9.98 0.49 -9.62
N PHE A 35 -9.47 -0.69 -9.98
CA PHE A 35 -8.37 -0.79 -10.93
C PHE A 35 -8.76 -0.35 -12.34
N LYS A 36 -9.97 -0.68 -12.80
CA LYS A 36 -10.44 -0.29 -14.13
C LYS A 36 -10.62 1.22 -14.28
N HIS A 37 -11.10 1.90 -13.24
CA HIS A 37 -11.40 3.33 -13.33
C HIS A 37 -10.25 4.23 -12.87
N PHE A 38 -9.59 3.90 -11.76
CA PHE A 38 -8.56 4.74 -11.15
C PHE A 38 -7.14 4.18 -11.32
N GLY A 39 -6.99 2.88 -11.56
CA GLY A 39 -5.70 2.19 -11.57
C GLY A 39 -5.16 1.85 -10.17
N PHE A 40 -5.85 2.28 -9.10
CA PHE A 40 -5.48 2.01 -7.71
C PHE A 40 -6.70 2.05 -6.78
N ILE A 41 -6.50 1.59 -5.55
CA ILE A 41 -7.50 1.56 -4.46
C ILE A 41 -6.87 2.00 -3.15
N ILE A 42 -7.69 2.33 -2.16
CA ILE A 42 -7.27 2.43 -0.75
C ILE A 42 -7.67 1.11 -0.06
N LEU A 43 -6.70 0.42 0.55
CA LEU A 43 -6.97 -0.82 1.29
C LEU A 43 -6.81 -0.56 2.79
N LYS A 44 -7.87 -0.82 3.55
CA LYS A 44 -7.87 -0.78 5.02
C LYS A 44 -8.07 -2.17 5.61
N ASP A 45 -7.93 -2.25 6.93
CA ASP A 45 -8.07 -3.49 7.70
C ASP A 45 -7.15 -4.61 7.20
N HIS A 46 -5.99 -4.24 6.66
CA HIS A 46 -4.91 -5.16 6.31
C HIS A 46 -4.13 -5.57 7.58
N PRO A 47 -3.44 -6.71 7.59
CA PRO A 47 -2.81 -7.25 8.80
C PRO A 47 -1.52 -6.52 9.25
N VAL A 48 -1.07 -5.48 8.54
CA VAL A 48 0.07 -4.65 8.98
C VAL A 48 -0.37 -3.79 10.16
N SER A 49 0.23 -4.00 11.32
CA SER A 49 -0.07 -3.20 12.52
C SER A 49 0.46 -1.78 12.39
N THR A 50 -0.25 -0.83 13.00
CA THR A 50 0.19 0.57 13.09
C THR A 50 1.54 0.70 13.79
N GLU A 51 1.77 -0.05 14.87
CA GLU A 51 3.06 -0.05 15.58
C GLU A 51 4.24 -0.47 14.67
N LEU A 52 4.03 -1.46 13.79
CA LEU A 52 5.06 -1.87 12.84
C LEU A 52 5.29 -0.79 11.76
N LEU A 53 4.20 -0.15 11.31
CA LEU A 53 4.26 0.95 10.35
C LEU A 53 5.04 2.14 10.94
N ASP A 54 4.72 2.55 12.16
CA ASP A 54 5.39 3.65 12.87
C ASP A 54 6.90 3.37 12.99
N LYS A 55 7.27 2.16 13.43
CA LYS A 55 8.69 1.75 13.49
C LYS A 55 9.37 1.78 12.13
N ALA A 56 8.68 1.42 11.05
CA ALA A 56 9.23 1.46 9.70
C ALA A 56 9.47 2.91 9.24
N TYR A 57 8.54 3.82 9.51
CA TYR A 57 8.69 5.25 9.23
C TYR A 57 9.81 5.88 10.05
N ASP A 58 9.92 5.57 11.35
CA ASP A 58 11.01 6.04 12.21
C ASP A 58 12.39 5.62 11.67
N ARG A 59 12.51 4.36 11.22
CA ARG A 59 13.76 3.84 10.64
C ARG A 59 14.08 4.49 9.30
N SER A 60 13.07 4.71 8.46
CA SER A 60 13.23 5.45 7.20
C SER A 60 13.72 6.88 7.47
N GLN A 61 13.05 7.60 8.38
CA GLN A 61 13.43 8.96 8.76
C GLN A 61 14.87 9.01 9.29
N ALA A 62 15.21 8.16 10.26
CA ALA A 62 16.56 8.10 10.83
C ALA A 62 17.65 7.82 9.78
N PHE A 63 17.34 7.00 8.76
CA PHE A 63 18.26 6.78 7.64
C PHE A 63 18.45 8.06 6.80
N PHE A 64 17.37 8.76 6.46
CA PHE A 64 17.47 9.96 5.63
C PHE A 64 18.07 11.18 6.36
N GLU A 65 18.06 11.17 7.70
CA GLU A 65 18.76 12.14 8.56
C GLU A 65 20.29 11.98 8.56
N LEU A 66 20.83 10.84 8.13
CA LEU A 66 22.28 10.64 7.98
C LEU A 66 22.88 11.63 6.98
N ASN A 67 24.16 11.97 7.17
CA ASN A 67 24.89 12.81 6.23
C ASN A 67 24.99 12.17 4.83
N GLU A 68 25.09 12.99 3.79
CA GLU A 68 25.09 12.54 2.41
C GLU A 68 26.21 11.54 2.07
N PRO A 69 27.48 11.72 2.52
CA PRO A 69 28.53 10.71 2.34
C PRO A 69 28.15 9.33 2.89
N THR A 70 27.57 9.26 4.09
CA THR A 70 27.12 8.00 4.69
C THR A 70 26.01 7.37 3.85
N LYS A 71 25.00 8.13 3.41
CA LYS A 71 23.91 7.58 2.59
C LYS A 71 24.41 7.03 1.25
N LYS A 72 25.27 7.77 0.55
CA LYS A 72 25.87 7.34 -0.74
C LYS A 72 26.76 6.11 -0.61
N SER A 73 27.27 5.80 0.58
CA SER A 73 28.05 4.58 0.82
C SER A 73 27.22 3.29 0.70
N TYR A 74 25.89 3.37 0.72
CA TYR A 74 25.00 2.22 0.60
C TYR A 74 24.65 1.84 -0.85
N VAL A 75 25.22 2.50 -1.86
CA VAL A 75 25.03 2.13 -3.28
C VAL A 75 25.54 0.70 -3.54
N GLN A 76 24.74 -0.13 -4.20
CA GLN A 76 25.15 -1.47 -4.61
C GLN A 76 25.38 -1.53 -6.12
N ASN A 77 26.51 -2.11 -6.54
CA ASN A 77 26.85 -2.36 -7.94
C ASN A 77 26.09 -3.56 -8.54
N ASN A 78 24.76 -3.57 -8.38
CA ASN A 78 23.86 -4.58 -8.96
C ASN A 78 22.88 -3.92 -9.93
N GLY A 79 23.43 -3.27 -10.97
CA GLY A 79 22.63 -2.51 -11.93
C GLY A 79 21.88 -1.33 -11.31
N HIS A 80 22.34 -0.81 -10.17
CA HIS A 80 21.72 0.31 -9.43
C HIS A 80 20.28 0.04 -8.97
N GLN A 81 19.89 -1.24 -8.85
CA GLN A 81 18.56 -1.64 -8.37
C GLN A 81 18.40 -1.50 -6.85
N ARG A 82 19.51 -1.35 -6.11
CA ARG A 82 19.57 -1.32 -4.66
C ARG A 82 20.59 -0.30 -4.16
N GLY A 83 20.28 0.35 -3.05
CA GLY A 83 21.08 1.40 -2.43
C GLY A 83 20.36 2.74 -2.41
N TYR A 84 21.04 3.75 -1.88
CA TYR A 84 20.68 5.17 -1.98
C TYR A 84 21.52 5.81 -3.08
#